data_AF-A0A7W0UY74-F1
#
_entry.id   AF-A0A7W0UY74-F1
#
_cell.length_a   1.000
_cell.length_b   1.000
_cell.length_c   1.000
_cell.angle_alpha   90.00
_cell.angle_beta   90.00
_cell.angle_gamma   90.00
#
_symmetry.space_group_name_H-M   'P 1'
#
loop_
_entity.id
_entity.type
_entity.pdbx_description
1 polymer ?
#
loop_
_entity_poly.entity_id
_entity_poly.type
_entity_poly.pdbx_seq_one_letter_code
_entity_poly.pdbx_strand_id
1 'polypeptide(L)'
;MDYSPRVVRRRSDRAVSSLARSAEQVHQSNHRDLTKFNYFAPRAQRGQLAGIRQEFWQTDTAVSKNSWGCIEGQDYKTVDSIVDDLIDIVSKNGALLLNIGPKPDGTIPEIEQRMLREIGNWLKINGEAIYGTRPWRMYGEGPTAIVEGAFNDTKRQPFTGRDIRFTTKGDDLYAVALA
;
A
#
# COMPACT_ATOMS: atom_id res chain seq x y z
N MET A 1 -22.16 -6.74 -3.11
CA MET A 1 -22.06 -5.87 -1.92
C MET A 1 -20.91 -4.93 -2.21
N ASP A 2 -21.17 -3.63 -2.21
CA ASP A 2 -20.26 -2.58 -2.67
C ASP A 2 -19.31 -2.25 -1.51
N TYR A 3 -18.15 -2.91 -1.48
CA TYR A 3 -17.16 -2.71 -0.43
C TYR A 3 -16.09 -1.71 -0.90
N SER A 4 -15.80 -0.73 -0.06
CA SER A 4 -14.79 0.30 -0.32
C SER A 4 -14.16 0.69 1.02
N PRO A 5 -12.85 0.47 1.20
CA PRO A 5 -12.14 0.84 2.42
C PRO A 5 -12.44 2.28 2.83
N ARG A 6 -12.83 2.48 4.09
CA ARG A 6 -13.19 3.80 4.62
C ARG A 6 -11.94 4.53 5.08
N VAL A 7 -11.71 5.72 4.50
CA VAL A 7 -10.61 6.62 4.90
C VAL A 7 -11.14 7.68 5.84
N VAL A 8 -10.50 7.84 7.00
CA VAL A 8 -10.77 8.92 7.94
C VAL A 8 -9.57 9.86 7.99
N ARG A 9 -9.81 11.14 7.77
CA ARG A 9 -8.81 12.22 7.90
C ARG A 9 -9.01 12.94 9.22
N ARG A 10 -7.93 13.15 9.97
CA ARG A 10 -7.89 14.13 11.06
C ARG A 10 -6.70 15.07 10.90
N ARG A 11 -6.93 16.36 11.13
CA ARG A 11 -5.85 17.30 11.45
C ARG A 11 -5.25 16.89 12.79
N SER A 12 -3.93 16.91 12.86
CA SER A 12 -3.22 16.71 14.12
C SER A 12 -3.54 17.85 15.10
N ASP A 13 -4.51 17.62 16.01
CA ASP A 13 -4.78 18.53 17.12
C ASP A 13 -3.70 18.42 18.21
N ARG A 14 -3.52 19.51 18.99
CA ARG A 14 -2.51 19.72 20.06
C ARG A 14 -2.24 18.53 21.00
N ALA A 15 -3.17 17.58 21.14
CA ALA A 15 -3.01 16.36 21.93
C ALA A 15 -2.04 15.34 21.30
N VAL A 16 -1.92 15.30 19.97
CA VAL A 16 -0.91 14.50 19.26
C VAL A 16 0.46 15.18 19.35
N SER A 17 0.49 16.51 19.55
CA SER A 17 1.71 17.32 19.62
C SER A 17 2.57 17.07 20.87
N SER A 18 2.01 16.62 21.99
CA SER A 18 2.79 16.32 23.21
C SER A 18 3.63 15.05 23.05
N LEU A 19 3.08 14.02 22.39
CA LEU A 19 3.84 12.87 21.89
C LEU A 19 4.75 13.29 20.73
N ALA A 20 4.37 14.33 19.97
CA ALA A 20 5.14 14.77 18.81
C ALA A 20 6.50 15.39 19.16
N ARG A 21 6.54 16.26 20.18
CA ARG A 21 7.74 16.97 20.64
C ARG A 21 8.87 16.04 21.08
N SER A 22 8.55 14.90 21.69
CA SER A 22 9.57 13.92 22.10
C SER A 22 10.28 13.24 20.91
N ALA A 23 9.69 13.23 19.71
CA ALA A 23 10.34 12.67 18.52
C ALA A 23 10.91 13.75 17.57
N GLU A 24 10.51 15.01 17.73
CA GLU A 24 11.06 16.15 16.99
C GLU A 24 12.56 16.34 17.29
N GLN A 25 12.97 15.98 18.51
CA GLN A 25 14.37 15.96 18.95
C GLN A 25 15.20 14.86 18.27
N VAL A 26 14.56 13.85 17.66
CA VAL A 26 15.21 12.79 16.86
C VAL A 26 15.18 13.12 15.36
N HIS A 27 14.20 13.90 14.88
CA HIS A 27 14.01 14.20 13.46
C HIS A 27 14.91 15.34 12.93
N GLN A 28 15.28 16.31 13.77
CA GLN A 28 16.13 17.45 13.36
C GLN A 28 17.56 17.05 12.92
N SER A 29 18.00 15.81 13.17
CA SER A 29 19.32 15.34 12.75
C SER A 29 19.42 14.89 11.29
N ASN A 30 18.31 14.69 10.59
CA ASN A 30 18.31 13.97 9.28
C ASN A 30 17.83 14.80 8.08
N HIS A 31 17.86 16.13 8.17
CA HIS A 31 17.55 17.02 7.05
C HIS A 31 18.71 17.03 6.03
N ARG A 32 18.86 15.97 5.22
CA ARG A 32 19.73 15.98 4.04
C ARG A 32 19.09 15.29 2.83
N ASP A 33 18.91 16.12 1.80
CA ASP A 33 18.83 15.83 0.36
C ASP A 33 17.67 15.00 -0.20
N LEU A 34 16.66 15.74 -0.70
CA LEU A 34 15.63 15.28 -1.63
C LEU A 34 16.12 15.17 -3.10
N THR A 35 17.43 15.23 -3.35
CA THR A 35 18.03 15.24 -4.70
C THR A 35 18.48 13.84 -5.19
N LYS A 36 18.21 12.78 -4.44
CA LYS A 36 18.56 11.40 -4.84
C LYS A 36 17.32 10.57 -5.14
N PHE A 37 16.67 10.85 -6.28
CA PHE A 37 15.91 9.82 -6.99
C PHE A 37 16.91 8.77 -7.49
N ASN A 38 17.37 7.88 -6.60
CA ASN A 38 18.17 6.73 -6.99
C ASN A 38 17.27 5.76 -7.75
N TYR A 39 17.62 5.50 -9.01
CA TYR A 39 17.00 4.56 -9.96
C TYR A 39 16.95 3.08 -9.49
N PHE A 40 17.32 2.81 -8.24
CA PHE A 40 17.32 1.49 -7.61
C PHE A 40 16.66 1.58 -6.24
N ALA A 41 15.32 1.66 -6.21
CA ALA A 41 14.60 1.31 -4.99
C ALA A 41 14.93 -0.16 -4.68
N PRO A 42 15.44 -0.50 -3.48
CA PRO A 42 15.67 -1.88 -3.11
C PRO A 42 14.39 -2.69 -3.33
N ARG A 43 14.45 -3.69 -4.21
CA ARG A 43 13.30 -4.55 -4.50
C ARG A 43 13.11 -5.49 -3.32
N ALA A 44 11.97 -5.37 -2.64
CA ALA A 44 11.50 -6.47 -1.81
C ALA A 44 10.90 -7.52 -2.77
N GLN A 45 11.49 -8.72 -2.82
CA GLN A 45 10.92 -9.86 -3.56
C GLN A 45 9.43 -9.99 -3.21
N ARG A 46 8.58 -10.22 -4.23
CA ARG A 46 7.11 -10.31 -4.17
C ARG A 46 6.61 -10.65 -2.76
N GLY A 47 6.12 -9.66 -2.03
CA GLY A 47 5.80 -9.82 -0.62
C GLY A 47 5.75 -8.48 0.11
N GLN A 48 5.13 -8.49 1.29
CA GLN A 48 5.05 -7.35 2.17
C GLN A 48 6.14 -7.44 3.24
N LEU A 49 6.63 -6.29 3.68
CA LEU A 49 7.53 -6.20 4.83
C LEU A 49 6.71 -6.16 6.13
N ALA A 50 7.25 -6.64 7.25
CA ALA A 50 6.54 -6.61 8.53
C ALA A 50 6.55 -5.22 9.18
N GLY A 51 7.48 -4.34 8.81
CA GLY A 51 7.66 -3.03 9.44
C GLY A 51 7.93 -1.89 8.45
N ILE A 52 7.93 -0.67 9.00
CA ILE A 52 8.33 0.53 8.25
C ILE A 52 9.82 0.44 7.94
N ARG A 53 10.19 0.75 6.70
CA ARG A 53 11.58 1.01 6.33
C ARG A 53 11.87 2.49 6.15
N GLN A 54 13.04 2.91 6.62
CA GLN A 54 13.50 4.29 6.43
C GLN A 54 13.74 4.60 4.95
N GLU A 55 14.30 3.63 4.22
CA GLU A 55 14.52 3.74 2.78
C GLU A 55 13.24 3.40 2.01
N PHE A 56 13.01 4.15 0.94
CA PHE A 56 11.94 3.87 0.00
C PHE A 56 12.21 2.55 -0.72
N TRP A 57 11.20 1.69 -0.81
CA TRP A 57 11.30 0.39 -1.44
C TRP A 57 10.13 0.17 -2.41
N GLN A 58 10.27 -0.82 -3.27
CA GLN A 58 9.20 -1.22 -4.19
C GLN A 58 9.00 -2.73 -4.11
N THR A 59 7.75 -3.16 -4.22
CA THR A 59 7.42 -4.56 -4.46
C THR A 59 6.49 -4.68 -5.65
N ASP A 60 6.59 -5.81 -6.32
CA ASP A 60 5.81 -6.18 -7.48
C ASP A 60 4.79 -7.24 -7.13
N THR A 61 3.58 -7.09 -7.67
CA THR A 61 2.54 -8.11 -7.63
C THR A 61 1.81 -8.17 -8.96
N ALA A 62 1.09 -9.26 -9.21
CA ALA A 62 0.24 -9.40 -10.38
C ALA A 62 -1.23 -9.45 -9.99
N VAL A 63 -2.10 -9.05 -10.92
CA VAL A 63 -3.55 -9.28 -10.82
C VAL A 63 -3.89 -10.77 -10.73
N SER A 64 -3.01 -11.61 -11.27
CA SER A 64 -3.09 -13.05 -11.25
C SER A 64 -2.27 -13.67 -10.10
N LYS A 65 -2.84 -14.69 -9.47
CA LYS A 65 -2.19 -15.47 -8.41
C LYS A 65 -1.23 -16.51 -8.98
N ASN A 66 -1.55 -17.07 -10.15
CA ASN A 66 -0.86 -18.22 -10.71
C ASN A 66 0.12 -17.87 -11.85
N SER A 67 0.12 -16.65 -12.35
CA SER A 67 1.01 -16.23 -13.44
C SER A 67 1.33 -14.73 -13.44
N TRP A 68 2.43 -14.37 -14.10
CA TRP A 68 2.77 -12.99 -14.44
C TRP A 68 2.30 -12.60 -15.85
N GLY A 69 1.99 -13.57 -16.71
CA GLY A 69 1.50 -13.35 -18.07
C GLY A 69 0.14 -13.99 -18.30
N CYS A 70 -0.45 -13.74 -19.46
CA CYS A 70 -1.73 -14.33 -19.81
C CYS A 70 -1.61 -15.84 -19.99
N ILE A 71 -2.33 -16.60 -19.16
CA ILE A 71 -2.47 -18.06 -19.29
C ILE A 71 -3.95 -18.44 -19.31
N GLU A 72 -4.27 -19.64 -19.80
CA GLU A 72 -5.61 -20.19 -19.64
C GLU A 72 -5.87 -20.58 -18.18
N GLY A 73 -7.09 -20.37 -17.67
CA GLY A 73 -7.42 -20.66 -16.27
C GLY A 73 -6.77 -19.71 -15.26
N GLN A 74 -6.63 -18.42 -15.60
CA GLN A 74 -6.13 -17.42 -14.65
C GLN A 74 -6.96 -17.37 -13.36
N ASP A 75 -6.29 -17.48 -12.22
CA ASP A 75 -6.88 -17.21 -10.90
C ASP A 75 -6.56 -15.78 -10.50
N TYR A 76 -7.56 -14.90 -10.58
CA TYR A 76 -7.38 -13.48 -10.26
C TYR A 76 -7.51 -13.22 -8.75
N LYS A 77 -6.76 -12.22 -8.28
CA LYS A 77 -7.01 -11.60 -6.97
C LYS A 77 -8.30 -10.79 -7.00
N THR A 78 -8.86 -10.53 -5.83
CA THR A 78 -9.95 -9.55 -5.71
C THR A 78 -9.37 -8.14 -5.76
N VAL A 79 -10.18 -7.18 -6.22
CA VAL A 79 -9.80 -5.75 -6.22
C VAL A 79 -9.50 -5.28 -4.80
N ASP A 80 -10.35 -5.65 -3.84
CA ASP A 80 -10.19 -5.31 -2.43
C ASP A 80 -8.83 -5.77 -1.88
N SER A 81 -8.42 -7.01 -2.19
CA SER A 81 -7.12 -7.52 -1.76
C SER A 81 -5.95 -6.72 -2.34
N ILE A 82 -6.06 -6.22 -3.58
CA ILE A 82 -5.02 -5.40 -4.21
C ILE A 82 -4.98 -4.01 -3.60
N VAL A 83 -6.15 -3.43 -3.31
CA VAL A 83 -6.26 -2.13 -2.64
C VAL A 83 -5.68 -2.22 -1.23
N ASP A 84 -5.99 -3.27 -0.48
CA ASP A 84 -5.42 -3.49 0.84
C ASP A 84 -3.90 -3.70 0.79
N ASP A 85 -3.40 -4.44 -0.21
CA ASP A 85 -1.96 -4.58 -0.47
C ASP A 85 -1.32 -3.21 -0.65
N LEU A 86 -1.91 -2.37 -1.50
CA LEU A 86 -1.44 -1.02 -1.77
C LEU A 86 -1.39 -0.18 -0.49
N ILE A 87 -2.46 -0.18 0.30
CA ILE A 87 -2.54 0.60 1.54
C ILE A 87 -1.46 0.15 2.54
N ASP A 88 -1.30 -1.15 2.75
CA ASP A 88 -0.28 -1.71 3.65
C ASP A 88 1.14 -1.34 3.18
N ILE A 89 1.42 -1.46 1.88
CA ILE A 89 2.73 -1.13 1.29
C ILE A 89 3.06 0.36 1.47
N VAL A 90 2.12 1.26 1.14
CA VAL A 90 2.32 2.71 1.29
C VAL A 90 2.51 3.11 2.75
N SER A 91 1.79 2.48 3.67
CA SER A 91 1.95 2.72 5.12
C SER A 91 3.35 2.35 5.64
N LYS A 92 4.09 1.50 4.91
CA LYS A 92 5.43 1.01 5.26
C LYS A 92 6.56 1.63 4.43
N ASN A 93 6.30 2.73 3.75
CA ASN A 93 7.24 3.48 2.89
C ASN A 93 7.50 2.83 1.52
N GLY A 94 6.61 1.96 1.08
CA GLY A 94 6.77 1.24 -0.18
C GLY A 94 5.92 1.80 -1.33
N ALA A 95 6.28 1.40 -2.55
CA ALA A 95 5.41 1.50 -3.71
C ALA A 95 5.03 0.10 -4.24
N LEU A 96 3.79 -0.02 -4.70
CA LEU A 96 3.29 -1.23 -5.35
C LEU A 96 3.35 -1.07 -6.87
N LEU A 97 4.09 -1.96 -7.53
CA LEU A 97 4.03 -2.14 -8.97
C LEU A 97 3.07 -3.28 -9.31
N LEU A 98 1.90 -2.94 -9.87
CA LEU A 98 0.90 -3.92 -10.27
C LEU A 98 1.09 -4.34 -11.73
N ASN A 99 1.31 -5.62 -11.95
CA ASN A 99 1.48 -6.24 -13.26
C ASN A 99 0.16 -6.82 -13.80
N ILE A 100 -0.02 -6.69 -15.11
CA ILE A 100 -1.15 -7.24 -15.88
C ILE A 100 -0.63 -8.20 -16.96
N GLY A 101 -1.50 -9.07 -17.47
CA GLY A 101 -1.17 -10.06 -18.49
C GLY A 101 -1.91 -9.80 -19.80
N PRO A 102 -1.38 -8.96 -20.71
CA PRO A 102 -1.95 -8.84 -22.05
C PRO A 102 -2.00 -10.20 -22.75
N LYS A 103 -3.04 -10.41 -23.54
CA LYS A 103 -3.18 -11.58 -24.41
C LYS A 103 -2.10 -11.58 -25.50
N PRO A 104 -1.84 -12.72 -26.16
CA PRO A 104 -0.89 -12.80 -27.27
C PRO A 104 -1.21 -11.85 -28.45
N ASP A 105 -2.48 -11.48 -28.62
CA ASP A 105 -2.94 -10.50 -29.61
C ASP A 105 -2.71 -9.03 -29.18
N GLY A 106 -2.11 -8.81 -28.01
CA GLY A 106 -1.83 -7.49 -27.42
C GLY A 106 -3.01 -6.85 -26.68
N THR A 107 -4.19 -7.48 -26.68
CA THR A 107 -5.37 -6.94 -25.97
C THR A 107 -5.34 -7.30 -24.48
N ILE A 108 -5.81 -6.39 -23.63
CA ILE A 108 -5.92 -6.66 -22.18
C ILE A 108 -7.24 -7.40 -21.93
N PRO A 109 -7.24 -8.53 -21.20
CA PRO A 109 -8.48 -9.22 -20.82
C PRO A 109 -9.50 -8.29 -20.16
N GLU A 110 -10.79 -8.43 -20.47
CA GLU A 110 -11.83 -7.53 -19.95
C GLU A 110 -11.92 -7.52 -18.42
N ILE A 111 -11.63 -8.65 -17.78
CA ILE A 111 -11.58 -8.76 -16.32
C ILE A 111 -10.46 -7.91 -15.73
N GLU A 112 -9.26 -7.94 -16.30
CA GLU A 112 -8.15 -7.10 -15.86
C GLU A 112 -8.45 -5.62 -16.09
N GLN A 113 -9.08 -5.27 -17.22
CA GLN A 113 -9.54 -3.89 -17.47
C GLN A 113 -10.54 -3.42 -16.42
N ARG A 114 -11.51 -4.28 -16.05
CA ARG A 114 -12.51 -3.97 -15.02
C ARG A 114 -11.86 -3.74 -13.67
N MET A 115 -10.96 -4.64 -13.26
CA MET A 115 -10.22 -4.52 -12.00
C MET A 115 -9.41 -3.21 -11.95
N LEU A 116 -8.70 -2.86 -13.01
CA LEU A 116 -7.95 -1.60 -13.08
C LEU A 116 -8.86 -0.37 -12.96
N ARG A 117 -10.05 -0.39 -13.59
CA ARG A 117 -11.03 0.69 -13.48
C ARG A 117 -11.59 0.80 -12.06
N GLU A 118 -11.87 -0.31 -11.40
CA GLU A 118 -12.36 -0.34 -10.02
C GLU A 118 -11.31 0.20 -9.04
N ILE A 119 -10.05 -0.23 -9.16
CA ILE A 119 -8.92 0.32 -8.40
C ILE A 119 -8.78 1.83 -8.66
N GLY A 120 -8.85 2.25 -9.93
CA GLY A 120 -8.77 3.65 -10.32
C GLY A 120 -9.90 4.49 -9.75
N ASN A 121 -11.12 3.98 -9.72
CA ASN A 121 -12.27 4.64 -9.11
C ASN A 121 -12.08 4.81 -7.60
N TRP A 122 -11.57 3.79 -6.92
CA TRP A 122 -11.24 3.88 -5.49
C TRP A 122 -10.17 4.94 -5.24
N LEU A 123 -9.08 4.95 -6.03
CA LEU A 123 -8.00 5.93 -5.92
C LEU A 123 -8.45 7.35 -6.25
N LYS A 124 -9.45 7.54 -7.11
CA LYS A 124 -10.02 8.86 -7.39
C LYS A 124 -10.66 9.50 -6.16
N ILE A 125 -11.25 8.68 -5.28
CA ILE A 125 -11.92 9.12 -4.06
C ILE A 125 -10.92 9.21 -2.90
N ASN A 126 -10.07 8.18 -2.73
CA ASN A 126 -9.21 7.98 -1.56
C ASN A 126 -7.74 8.32 -1.81
N GLY A 127 -7.38 8.77 -3.01
CA GLY A 127 -5.99 8.98 -3.42
C GLY A 127 -5.23 10.04 -2.62
N GLU A 128 -5.91 10.94 -1.91
CA GLU A 128 -5.24 11.90 -1.01
C GLU A 128 -4.47 11.18 0.12
N ALA A 129 -4.97 10.02 0.58
CA ALA A 129 -4.36 9.20 1.61
C ALA A 129 -3.22 8.28 1.09
N ILE A 130 -2.96 8.29 -0.22
CA ILE A 130 -1.97 7.43 -0.88
C ILE A 130 -0.91 8.27 -1.61
N TYR A 131 -1.32 9.22 -2.44
CA TYR A 131 -0.41 9.98 -3.29
C TYR A 131 0.30 11.10 -2.53
N GLY A 132 1.63 11.01 -2.51
CA GLY A 132 2.50 12.00 -1.85
C GLY A 132 2.48 11.91 -0.32
N THR A 133 1.94 10.83 0.24
CA THR A 133 1.95 10.59 1.67
C THR A 133 3.27 9.95 2.13
N ARG A 134 3.52 9.96 3.44
CA ARG A 134 4.60 9.23 4.09
C ARG A 134 4.07 8.38 5.25
N PRO A 135 4.76 7.31 5.63
CA PRO A 135 4.43 6.54 6.83
C PRO A 135 4.27 7.45 8.04
N TRP A 136 3.31 7.12 8.90
CA TRP A 136 3.31 7.66 10.25
C TRP A 136 4.37 6.95 11.12
N ARG A 137 4.41 7.26 12.41
CA ARG A 137 5.32 6.62 13.39
C ARG A 137 5.09 5.11 13.51
N MET A 138 3.87 4.67 13.24
CA MET A 138 3.47 3.27 13.16
C MET A 138 2.74 3.07 11.83
N TYR A 139 2.95 1.92 11.20
CA TYR A 139 2.34 1.62 9.89
C TYR A 139 0.85 1.30 10.03
N GLY A 140 0.44 0.75 11.18
CA GLY A 140 -0.93 0.30 11.39
C GLY A 140 -1.15 -0.41 12.72
N GLU A 141 -2.40 -0.74 12.94
CA GLU A 141 -2.91 -1.55 14.05
C GLU A 141 -3.79 -2.67 13.48
N GLY A 142 -4.05 -3.70 14.29
CA GLY A 142 -4.96 -4.79 13.93
C GLY A 142 -4.44 -6.18 14.27
N PRO A 143 -5.33 -7.19 14.23
CA PRO A 143 -4.98 -8.57 14.58
C PRO A 143 -4.17 -9.28 13.48
N THR A 144 -4.23 -8.80 12.23
CA THR A 144 -3.64 -9.51 11.09
C THR A 144 -2.15 -9.18 10.98
N ALA A 145 -1.32 -10.10 11.44
CA ALA A 145 0.13 -10.01 11.28
C ALA A 145 0.56 -10.39 9.85
N ILE A 146 1.39 -9.55 9.24
CA ILE A 146 2.03 -9.87 7.96
C ILE A 146 3.25 -10.75 8.22
N VAL A 147 3.24 -11.94 7.62
CA VAL A 147 4.40 -12.85 7.64
C VAL A 147 5.35 -12.45 6.52
N GLU A 148 6.53 -11.95 6.88
CA GLU A 148 7.60 -11.65 5.92
C GLU A 148 7.99 -12.91 5.13
N GLY A 149 8.15 -12.76 3.82
CA GLY A 149 8.60 -13.85 2.97
C GLY A 149 8.25 -13.60 1.50
N ALA A 150 9.06 -14.16 0.61
CA ALA A 150 8.80 -14.14 -0.82
C ALA A 150 7.56 -15.01 -1.14
N PHE A 151 6.66 -14.49 -1.98
CA PHE A 151 5.45 -15.14 -2.50
C PHE A 151 4.33 -15.41 -1.47
N ASN A 152 4.27 -14.66 -0.38
CA ASN A 152 3.22 -14.81 0.64
C ASN A 152 1.95 -13.99 0.36
N ASP A 153 1.91 -13.18 -0.70
CA ASP A 153 0.76 -12.34 -1.06
C ASP A 153 -0.51 -13.16 -1.34
N THR A 154 -0.38 -14.42 -1.75
CA THR A 154 -1.52 -15.32 -2.00
C THR A 154 -1.83 -16.27 -0.84
N LYS A 155 -0.98 -16.32 0.19
CA LYS A 155 -1.09 -17.26 1.33
C LYS A 155 -1.50 -16.59 2.63
N ARG A 156 -1.62 -15.26 2.65
CA ARG A 156 -1.99 -14.53 3.87
C ARG A 156 -3.47 -14.70 4.20
N GLN A 157 -3.79 -14.48 5.48
CA GLN A 157 -5.17 -14.26 5.87
C GLN A 157 -5.65 -12.92 5.27
N PRO A 158 -6.90 -12.85 4.80
CA PRO A 158 -7.50 -11.59 4.37
C PRO A 158 -7.49 -10.60 5.54
N PHE A 159 -7.28 -9.32 5.22
CA PHE A 159 -7.43 -8.28 6.23
C PHE A 159 -8.90 -8.17 6.65
N THR A 160 -9.11 -7.59 7.82
CA THR A 160 -10.42 -7.40 8.41
C THR A 160 -10.65 -5.94 8.71
N GLY A 161 -11.91 -5.52 8.89
CA GLY A 161 -12.32 -4.17 9.32
C GLY A 161 -11.63 -3.63 10.59
N ARG A 162 -10.86 -4.47 11.29
CA ARG A 162 -10.10 -4.12 12.50
C ARG A 162 -8.63 -3.79 12.19
N ASP A 163 -8.18 -4.06 10.97
CA ASP A 163 -6.86 -3.72 10.49
C ASP A 163 -6.87 -2.29 9.95
N ILE A 164 -6.10 -1.42 10.60
CA ILE A 164 -6.00 0.00 10.27
C ILE A 164 -4.59 0.30 9.80
N ARG A 165 -4.45 1.14 8.77
CA ARG A 165 -3.16 1.60 8.25
C ARG A 165 -3.09 3.12 8.27
N PHE A 166 -1.89 3.62 8.53
CA PHE A 166 -1.65 5.05 8.72
C PHE A 166 -0.72 5.64 7.68
N THR A 167 -1.11 6.79 7.14
CA THR A 167 -0.28 7.63 6.28
C THR A 167 -0.43 9.09 6.68
N THR A 168 0.56 9.92 6.35
CA THR A 168 0.58 11.34 6.69
C THR A 168 0.93 12.19 5.49
N LYS A 169 0.36 13.40 5.44
CA LYS A 169 0.69 14.42 4.43
C LYS A 169 0.55 15.80 5.04
N GLY A 170 1.67 16.51 5.20
CA GLY A 170 1.68 17.74 5.99
C GLY A 170 1.23 17.46 7.43
N ASP A 171 0.27 18.24 7.93
CA ASP A 171 -0.28 18.10 9.28
C ASP A 171 -1.45 17.12 9.39
N ASP A 172 -1.84 16.49 8.28
CA ASP A 172 -2.96 15.55 8.20
C ASP A 172 -2.48 14.11 8.44
N LEU A 173 -3.19 13.42 9.34
CA LEU A 173 -3.09 11.98 9.55
C LEU A 173 -4.30 11.30 8.91
N TYR A 174 -4.02 10.29 8.08
CA TYR A 174 -5.01 9.43 7.46
C TYR A 174 -4.99 8.07 8.13
N ALA A 175 -6.17 7.58 8.51
CA ALA A 175 -6.39 6.23 9.00
C ALA A 175 -7.30 5.50 8.02
N VAL A 176 -6.85 4.38 7.49
CA VAL A 176 -7.57 3.58 6.50
C VAL A 176 -7.87 2.22 7.10
N ALA A 177 -9.15 1.89 7.23
CA ALA A 177 -9.58 0.56 7.65
C ALA A 177 -9.64 -0.38 6.44
N LEU A 178 -8.93 -1.51 6.52
CA LEU A 178 -8.92 -2.59 5.53
C LEU A 178 -10.14 -3.50 5.77
N ALA A 179 -10.67 -4.20 4.76
CA ALA A 179 -11.69 -5.25 4.90
C ALA A 179 -12.03 -5.88 3.55
#